data_AF-A0A1J5IAJ6-F1
#
_entry.id   AF-A0A1J5IAJ6-F1
#
_cell.length_a   1.000
_cell.length_b   1.000
_cell.length_c   1.000
_cell.angle_alpha   90.00
_cell.angle_beta   90.00
_cell.angle_gamma   90.00
#
_symmetry.space_group_name_H-M   'P 1'
#
loop_
_entity.id
_entity.type
_entity.pdbx_description
1 polymer ?
#
loop_
_entity_poly.entity_id
_entity_poly.type
_entity_poly.pdbx_seq_one_letter_code
_entity_poly.pdbx_strand_id
1 'polypeptide(L)'
;MRNNFIQFFLLIFWLLSSTAQAAALSSLSPSFKLGETVLVAFPKPTIKDDAYIIGIVTQKLTKGDYQIRVQEFVDGHDYGLSCVPIVVNEQGQTTGDSGWELWKDTKHLSTEGLEYIVPGESVMKLGKGKLLFIDRYNIYISYSRWKSNAPVMPVEKLVSTQAEADSIRMTEILPALKLAQRERMAYYDPQNGRPFWPYETVPLLLPVIAQIQSDLTEDIPLQRLWKSQPRDWETIQQSMRIYFLIDAMDKILKDANDLIEDEGMVKANPQALKKLKQQLKLIEDLRQS
;
A
#
# COMPACT_ATOMS: atom_id res chain seq x y z
N MET A 1 30.07 -34.17 -44.50
CA MET A 1 29.89 -34.52 -43.07
C MET A 1 30.79 -33.67 -42.17
N ARG A 2 30.55 -32.35 -42.09
CA ARG A 2 31.37 -31.45 -41.24
C ARG A 2 30.58 -30.31 -40.56
N ASN A 3 29.30 -30.13 -40.90
CA ASN A 3 28.43 -29.09 -40.32
C ASN A 3 27.57 -29.52 -39.13
N ASN A 4 27.32 -30.82 -38.94
CA ASN A 4 26.40 -31.27 -37.87
C ASN A 4 27.08 -31.35 -36.49
N PHE A 5 28.41 -31.41 -36.43
CA PHE A 5 29.14 -31.49 -35.15
C PHE A 5 29.23 -30.14 -34.42
N ILE A 6 29.33 -29.04 -35.17
CA ILE A 6 29.45 -27.68 -34.61
C ILE A 6 28.09 -27.20 -34.08
N GLN A 7 26.99 -27.52 -34.77
CA GLN A 7 25.64 -27.19 -34.32
C GLN A 7 25.25 -27.95 -33.05
N PHE A 8 25.69 -29.20 -32.89
CA PHE A 8 25.42 -30.00 -31.69
C PHE A 8 26.17 -29.46 -30.45
N PHE A 9 27.42 -29.02 -30.62
CA PHE A 9 28.19 -28.39 -29.53
C PHE A 9 27.64 -27.01 -29.13
N LEU A 10 27.17 -26.20 -30.10
CA LEU A 10 26.56 -24.89 -29.81
C LEU A 10 25.22 -25.03 -29.07
N LEU A 11 24.42 -26.06 -29.36
CA LEU A 11 23.19 -26.36 -28.64
C LEU A 11 23.45 -26.80 -27.19
N ILE A 12 24.47 -27.65 -26.97
CA ILE A 12 24.87 -28.07 -25.61
C ILE A 12 25.44 -26.89 -24.80
N PHE A 13 26.21 -26.00 -25.43
CA PHE A 13 26.75 -24.81 -24.77
C PHE A 13 25.64 -23.80 -24.40
N TRP A 14 24.63 -23.63 -25.26
CA TRP A 14 23.45 -22.83 -24.95
C TRP A 14 22.63 -23.44 -23.80
N LEU A 15 22.37 -24.75 -23.84
CA LEU A 15 21.63 -25.47 -22.78
C LEU A 15 22.35 -25.44 -21.42
N LEU A 16 23.69 -25.50 -21.40
CA LEU A 16 24.50 -25.40 -20.17
C LEU A 16 24.61 -23.96 -19.65
N SER A 17 24.57 -22.95 -20.53
CA SER A 17 24.57 -21.54 -20.11
C SER A 17 23.22 -21.06 -19.58
N SER A 18 22.11 -21.67 -20.01
CA SER A 18 20.75 -21.37 -19.50
C SER A 18 20.46 -21.96 -18.12
N THR A 19 21.12 -23.04 -17.72
CA THR A 19 20.93 -23.64 -16.37
C THR A 19 21.81 -23.00 -15.30
N ALA A 20 22.94 -22.39 -15.69
CA ALA A 20 23.84 -21.71 -14.75
C ALA A 20 23.32 -20.36 -14.23
N GLN A 21 22.46 -19.65 -15.00
CA GLN A 21 21.92 -18.35 -14.58
C GLN A 21 20.70 -18.47 -13.66
N ALA A 22 19.92 -19.56 -13.75
CA ALA A 22 18.79 -19.81 -12.85
C ALA A 22 19.24 -20.21 -11.42
N ALA A 23 20.42 -20.82 -11.28
CA ALA A 23 20.99 -21.18 -9.97
C ALA A 23 21.66 -20.01 -9.23
N ALA A 24 21.91 -18.89 -9.91
CA ALA A 24 22.56 -17.72 -9.29
C ALA A 24 21.55 -16.78 -8.57
N LEU A 25 20.26 -16.83 -8.94
CA LEU A 25 19.22 -15.94 -8.38
C LEU A 25 18.63 -16.43 -7.05
N SER A 26 18.82 -17.69 -6.67
CA SER A 26 18.47 -18.20 -5.34
C SER A 26 19.49 -17.84 -4.25
N SER A 27 20.59 -17.17 -4.59
CA SER A 27 21.68 -16.84 -3.65
C SER A 27 21.65 -15.42 -3.06
N LEU A 28 20.63 -14.62 -3.36
CA LEU A 28 20.51 -13.24 -2.88
C LEU A 28 19.44 -13.04 -1.80
N SER A 29 18.71 -14.08 -1.42
CA SER A 29 17.95 -14.06 -0.17
C SER A 29 18.93 -14.10 1.00
N PRO A 30 18.84 -13.18 1.98
CA PRO A 30 19.72 -13.22 3.15
C PRO A 30 19.66 -14.60 3.80
N SER A 31 20.80 -15.27 3.96
CA SER A 31 20.87 -16.51 4.72
C SER A 31 21.06 -16.16 6.20
N PHE A 32 20.05 -16.42 7.02
CA PHE A 32 20.10 -16.17 8.47
C PHE A 32 20.67 -17.38 9.20
N LYS A 33 21.46 -17.17 10.26
CA LYS A 33 22.05 -18.26 11.06
C LYS A 33 21.05 -18.77 12.10
N LEU A 34 21.23 -20.02 12.55
CA LEU A 34 20.51 -20.50 13.73
C LEU A 34 20.88 -19.63 14.94
N GLY A 35 19.88 -19.29 15.76
CA GLY A 35 20.03 -18.37 16.88
C GLY A 35 20.01 -16.88 16.50
N GLU A 36 19.94 -16.52 15.21
CA GLU A 36 19.85 -15.13 14.79
C GLU A 36 18.45 -14.57 15.03
N THR A 37 18.37 -13.37 15.62
CA THR A 37 17.12 -12.63 15.74
C THR A 37 16.79 -11.92 14.43
N VAL A 38 15.61 -12.19 13.90
CA VAL A 38 15.12 -11.70 12.62
C VAL A 38 13.75 -11.04 12.78
N LEU A 39 13.38 -10.25 11.77
CA LEU A 39 12.01 -9.79 11.61
C LEU A 39 11.36 -10.55 10.46
N VAL A 40 10.14 -11.06 10.66
CA VAL A 40 9.32 -11.64 9.61
C VAL A 40 8.20 -10.67 9.27
N ALA A 41 8.16 -10.21 8.03
CA ALA A 41 7.22 -9.20 7.56
C ALA A 41 5.94 -9.83 6.99
N PHE A 42 4.78 -9.28 7.35
CA PHE A 42 3.47 -9.61 6.79
C PHE A 42 2.77 -8.33 6.29
N PRO A 43 3.31 -7.68 5.23
CA PRO A 43 2.70 -6.47 4.70
C PRO A 43 1.31 -6.75 4.13
N LYS A 44 0.39 -5.82 4.31
CA LYS A 44 -0.99 -5.85 3.81
C LYS A 44 -1.24 -4.72 2.81
N PRO A 45 -2.27 -4.86 1.94
CA PRO A 45 -2.66 -3.82 1.00
C PRO A 45 -3.03 -2.47 1.62
N THR A 46 -3.66 -2.45 2.79
CA THR A 46 -4.16 -1.25 3.46
C THR A 46 -3.10 -0.52 4.30
N ILE A 47 -1.89 -1.08 4.46
CA ILE A 47 -0.74 -0.64 5.30
C ILE A 47 -1.04 -0.54 6.79
N LYS A 48 -2.20 0.00 7.15
CA LYS A 48 -2.72 0.09 8.52
C LYS A 48 -2.89 -1.28 9.18
N ASP A 49 -2.98 -2.34 8.37
CA ASP A 49 -3.12 -3.73 8.77
C ASP A 49 -1.80 -4.52 8.59
N ASP A 50 -0.69 -3.83 8.29
CA ASP A 50 0.64 -4.43 8.24
C ASP A 50 1.00 -5.10 9.58
N ALA A 51 1.55 -6.31 9.53
CA ALA A 51 1.96 -7.07 10.71
C ALA A 51 3.41 -7.56 10.60
N TYR A 52 4.05 -7.86 11.73
CA TYR A 52 5.36 -8.51 11.77
C TYR A 52 5.59 -9.35 13.02
N ILE A 53 6.51 -10.31 12.91
CA ILE A 53 7.06 -11.09 14.01
C ILE A 53 8.52 -10.66 14.22
N ILE A 54 8.95 -10.53 15.46
CA ILE A 54 10.38 -10.60 15.82
C ILE A 54 10.61 -11.96 16.47
N GLY A 55 11.61 -12.70 16.00
CA GLY A 55 11.87 -14.04 16.50
C GLY A 55 13.26 -14.55 16.22
N ILE A 56 13.59 -15.70 16.80
CA ILE A 56 14.89 -16.36 16.68
C ILE A 56 14.78 -17.51 15.68
N VAL A 57 15.70 -17.58 14.73
CA VAL A 57 15.78 -18.72 13.81
C VAL A 57 16.17 -20.00 14.55
N THR A 58 15.29 -20.99 14.61
CA THR A 58 15.53 -22.28 15.26
C THR A 58 15.89 -23.38 14.26
N GLN A 59 15.41 -23.28 13.01
CA GLN A 59 15.73 -24.22 11.94
C GLN A 59 15.73 -23.55 10.57
N LYS A 60 16.57 -24.07 9.65
CA LYS A 60 16.50 -23.78 8.21
C LYS A 60 15.89 -24.98 7.49
N LEU A 61 14.89 -24.75 6.64
CA LEU A 61 14.20 -25.81 5.91
C LEU A 61 14.74 -25.92 4.47
N THR A 62 14.47 -27.06 3.84
CA THR A 62 15.06 -27.44 2.53
C THR A 62 14.63 -26.55 1.37
N LYS A 63 13.55 -25.78 1.51
CA LYS A 63 13.04 -24.85 0.50
C LYS A 63 13.52 -23.39 0.68
N GLY A 64 14.36 -23.13 1.68
CA GLY A 64 14.79 -21.76 2.03
C GLY A 64 13.90 -21.07 3.07
N ASP A 65 12.84 -21.75 3.52
CA ASP A 65 11.99 -21.31 4.62
C ASP A 65 12.71 -21.41 5.97
N TYR A 66 12.23 -20.66 6.95
CA TYR A 66 12.79 -20.66 8.30
C TYR A 66 11.74 -21.06 9.33
N GLN A 67 12.17 -21.82 10.33
CA GLN A 67 11.41 -21.98 11.57
C GLN A 67 11.88 -20.90 12.54
N ILE A 68 10.93 -20.12 13.04
CA ILE A 68 11.16 -18.95 13.88
C ILE A 68 10.43 -19.14 15.20
N ARG A 69 11.17 -19.12 16.30
CA ARG A 69 10.60 -19.00 17.63
C ARG A 69 10.26 -17.54 17.90
N VAL A 70 8.99 -17.25 18.14
CA VAL A 70 8.49 -15.88 18.32
C VAL A 70 8.99 -15.30 19.62
N GLN A 71 9.44 -14.05 19.56
CA GLN A 71 9.74 -13.21 20.72
C GLN A 71 8.71 -12.10 20.85
N GLU A 72 8.32 -11.48 19.73
CA GLU A 72 7.31 -10.41 19.68
C GLU A 72 6.46 -10.59 18.42
N PHE A 73 5.19 -10.17 18.50
CA PHE A 73 4.27 -10.08 17.38
C PHE A 73 3.53 -8.75 17.42
N VAL A 74 3.42 -8.10 16.26
CA VAL A 74 2.73 -6.83 16.08
C VAL A 74 1.79 -6.96 14.90
N ASP A 75 0.52 -6.57 15.09
CA ASP A 75 -0.53 -6.59 14.07
C ASP A 75 -1.22 -5.23 14.02
N GLY A 76 -1.52 -4.75 12.82
CA GLY A 76 -2.39 -3.60 12.61
C GLY A 76 -1.96 -2.28 13.27
N HIS A 77 -2.95 -1.44 13.63
CA HIS A 77 -2.85 -0.01 13.98
C HIS A 77 -1.98 0.35 15.22
N ASP A 78 -1.13 -0.55 15.68
CA ASP A 78 -0.36 -0.47 16.93
C ASP A 78 0.99 0.24 16.79
N TYR A 79 1.14 1.14 15.82
CA TYR A 79 2.26 2.08 15.76
C TYR A 79 2.24 3.12 16.89
N GLY A 80 1.32 2.99 17.84
CA GLY A 80 1.40 3.51 19.19
C GLY A 80 0.48 2.73 20.14
N LEU A 81 1.03 1.76 20.89
CA LEU A 81 0.42 1.09 22.05
C LEU A 81 -0.92 0.35 21.79
N SER A 82 -0.93 -0.96 21.49
CA SER A 82 -1.88 -1.98 22.04
C SER A 82 -2.18 -3.22 21.15
N CYS A 83 -1.31 -4.25 21.18
CA CYS A 83 -1.54 -5.55 20.51
C CYS A 83 -2.80 -6.29 20.98
N VAL A 84 -3.73 -6.68 20.09
CA VAL A 84 -4.79 -7.67 20.36
C VAL A 84 -4.33 -9.07 19.93
N PRO A 85 -4.20 -10.06 20.83
CA PRO A 85 -3.78 -11.42 20.47
C PRO A 85 -4.95 -12.32 20.02
N ILE A 86 -4.66 -13.23 19.09
CA ILE A 86 -5.56 -14.29 18.60
C ILE A 86 -5.33 -15.58 19.40
N VAL A 87 -6.39 -16.13 19.99
CA VAL A 87 -6.32 -17.35 20.82
C VAL A 87 -6.40 -18.60 19.96
N VAL A 88 -5.48 -19.53 20.19
CA VAL A 88 -5.49 -20.89 19.63
C VAL A 88 -5.44 -21.92 20.76
N ASN A 89 -6.09 -23.08 20.58
CA ASN A 89 -5.97 -24.19 21.51
C ASN A 89 -4.59 -24.87 21.41
N GLU A 90 -4.32 -25.86 22.26
CA GLU A 90 -3.06 -26.64 22.27
C GLU A 90 -2.79 -27.38 20.94
N GLN A 91 -3.80 -27.48 20.07
CA GLN A 91 -3.74 -28.09 18.75
C GLN A 91 -3.64 -27.04 17.62
N GLY A 92 -3.47 -25.76 17.95
CA GLY A 92 -3.27 -24.66 17.01
C GLY A 92 -4.55 -24.17 16.31
N GLN A 93 -5.73 -24.52 16.81
CA GLN A 93 -7.02 -24.14 16.22
C GLN A 93 -7.59 -22.89 16.89
N THR A 94 -8.08 -21.94 16.09
CA THR A 94 -8.68 -20.69 16.56
C THR A 94 -9.92 -20.95 17.41
N THR A 95 -9.96 -20.44 18.64
CA THR A 95 -11.05 -20.76 19.59
C THR A 95 -12.23 -19.79 19.52
N GLY A 96 -12.08 -18.66 18.80
CA GLY A 96 -13.11 -17.63 18.69
C GLY A 96 -13.11 -16.62 19.85
N ASP A 97 -12.17 -16.75 20.80
CA ASP A 97 -12.04 -15.87 21.96
C ASP A 97 -11.11 -14.67 21.69
N SER A 98 -11.38 -13.53 22.34
CA SER A 98 -10.45 -12.40 22.35
C SER A 98 -9.34 -12.70 23.37
N GLY A 99 -8.07 -12.73 22.94
CA GLY A 99 -6.94 -13.19 23.77
C GLY A 99 -6.58 -12.31 24.97
N TRP A 100 -7.37 -11.27 25.22
CA TRP A 100 -7.27 -10.38 26.37
C TRP A 100 -7.56 -11.06 27.71
N GLU A 101 -8.39 -12.10 27.74
CA GLU A 101 -8.77 -12.76 29.01
C GLU A 101 -7.62 -13.57 29.64
N LEU A 102 -6.57 -13.86 28.86
CA LEU A 102 -5.35 -14.52 29.31
C LEU A 102 -4.29 -13.54 29.85
N TRP A 103 -4.54 -12.22 29.76
CA TRP A 103 -3.60 -11.19 30.15
C TRP A 103 -3.78 -10.78 31.62
N LYS A 104 -2.87 -11.22 32.50
CA LYS A 104 -2.69 -10.62 33.84
C LYS A 104 -1.63 -9.51 33.87
N ASP A 105 -0.84 -9.36 32.80
CA ASP A 105 0.22 -8.35 32.66
C ASP A 105 0.38 -7.95 31.17
N THR A 106 0.14 -6.69 30.84
CA THR A 106 0.11 -6.13 29.47
C THR A 106 1.49 -5.99 28.81
N LYS A 107 2.55 -6.51 29.44
CA LYS A 107 3.93 -6.39 28.95
C LYS A 107 4.57 -7.71 28.55
N HIS A 108 3.96 -8.85 28.85
CA HIS A 108 4.61 -10.16 28.71
C HIS A 108 3.66 -11.15 28.04
N LEU A 109 3.84 -11.36 26.73
CA LEU A 109 3.28 -12.52 26.03
C LEU A 109 4.08 -13.75 26.47
N SER A 110 3.43 -14.80 26.96
CA SER A 110 4.12 -16.07 27.17
C SER A 110 4.47 -16.68 25.81
N THR A 111 5.73 -16.56 25.40
CA THR A 111 6.27 -17.05 24.13
C THR A 111 6.87 -18.46 24.23
N GLU A 112 6.66 -19.17 25.34
CA GLU A 112 7.21 -20.52 25.53
C GLU A 112 6.58 -21.49 24.52
N GLY A 113 7.38 -21.93 23.54
CA GLY A 113 7.00 -22.97 22.57
C GLY A 113 6.35 -22.48 21.27
N LEU A 114 6.15 -21.17 21.07
CA LEU A 114 5.51 -20.65 19.85
C LEU A 114 6.54 -20.56 18.71
N GLU A 115 6.50 -21.50 17.77
CA GLU A 115 7.34 -21.51 16.58
C GLU A 115 6.51 -21.52 15.29
N TYR A 116 6.90 -20.70 14.30
CA TYR A 116 6.27 -20.64 12.99
C TYR A 116 7.24 -21.03 11.89
N ILE A 117 6.74 -21.73 10.88
CA ILE A 117 7.41 -21.85 9.59
C ILE A 117 6.99 -20.67 8.73
N VAL A 118 7.98 -19.89 8.29
CA VAL A 118 7.76 -18.69 7.50
C VAL A 118 8.55 -18.74 6.19
N PRO A 119 8.00 -18.18 5.10
CA PRO A 119 8.72 -18.11 3.83
C PRO A 119 10.02 -17.31 3.96
N GLY A 120 11.09 -17.78 3.33
CA GLY A 120 12.41 -17.15 3.41
C GLY A 120 12.43 -15.70 2.94
N GLU A 121 11.60 -15.36 1.94
CA GLU A 121 11.45 -14.02 1.38
C GLU A 121 10.81 -13.01 2.35
N SER A 122 10.05 -13.48 3.34
CA SER A 122 9.44 -12.64 4.37
C SER A 122 10.40 -12.33 5.51
N VAL A 123 11.54 -13.02 5.59
CA VAL A 123 12.52 -12.86 6.68
C VAL A 123 13.56 -11.79 6.34
N MET A 124 13.76 -10.88 7.27
CA MET A 124 14.65 -9.73 7.14
C MET A 124 15.57 -9.61 8.36
N LYS A 125 16.72 -8.98 8.17
CA LYS A 125 17.53 -8.51 9.31
C LYS A 125 16.67 -7.58 10.16
N LEU A 126 16.65 -7.78 11.47
CA LEU A 126 15.80 -7.04 12.41
C LEU A 126 15.79 -5.52 12.16
N GLY A 127 16.98 -4.90 12.10
CA GLY A 127 17.09 -3.45 11.88
C GLY A 127 16.55 -2.99 10.53
N LYS A 128 16.80 -3.76 9.46
CA LYS A 128 16.27 -3.44 8.12
C LYS A 128 14.74 -3.59 8.07
N GLY A 129 14.21 -4.64 8.72
CA GLY A 129 12.78 -4.86 8.83
C GLY A 129 12.08 -3.70 9.55
N LYS A 130 12.59 -3.31 10.73
CA LYS A 130 12.01 -2.20 11.51
C LYS A 130 11.95 -0.89 10.71
N LEU A 131 13.03 -0.55 10.00
CA LEU A 131 13.06 0.64 9.14
C LEU A 131 12.02 0.56 8.02
N LEU A 132 11.90 -0.59 7.34
CA LEU A 132 10.92 -0.77 6.27
C LEU A 132 9.48 -0.52 6.74
N PHE A 133 9.09 -1.04 7.90
CA PHE A 133 7.75 -0.82 8.44
C PHE A 133 7.51 0.63 8.85
N ILE A 134 8.51 1.30 9.43
CA ILE A 134 8.46 2.74 9.73
C ILE A 134 8.24 3.54 8.45
N ASP A 135 8.99 3.26 7.38
CA ASP A 135 8.89 3.95 6.10
C ASP A 135 7.51 3.73 5.46
N ARG A 136 7.01 2.48 5.44
CA ARG A 136 5.65 2.15 4.95
C ARG A 136 4.58 2.91 5.74
N TYR A 137 4.69 2.95 7.06
CA TYR A 137 3.72 3.67 7.90
C TYR A 137 3.81 5.19 7.71
N ASN A 138 5.00 5.76 7.55
CA ASN A 138 5.19 7.19 7.25
C ASN A 138 4.52 7.60 5.94
N ILE A 139 4.54 6.73 4.93
CA ILE A 139 3.81 6.92 3.67
C ILE A 139 2.30 6.94 3.94
N TYR A 140 1.78 5.97 4.70
CA TYR A 140 0.36 5.93 5.09
C TYR A 140 -0.08 7.17 5.88
N ILE A 141 0.72 7.62 6.85
CA ILE A 141 0.46 8.83 7.62
C ILE A 141 0.43 10.06 6.72
N SER A 142 1.35 10.15 5.76
CA SER A 142 1.39 11.25 4.81
C SER A 142 0.12 11.26 3.93
N TYR A 143 -0.29 10.10 3.42
CA TYR A 143 -1.55 9.96 2.68
C TYR A 143 -2.78 10.34 3.54
N SER A 144 -2.85 9.83 4.77
CA SER A 144 -3.96 10.09 5.71
C SER A 144 -4.06 11.58 6.09
N ARG A 145 -2.93 12.26 6.25
CA ARG A 145 -2.89 13.71 6.51
C ARG A 145 -3.34 14.53 5.31
N TRP A 146 -3.03 14.11 4.08
CA TRP A 146 -3.59 14.76 2.89
C TRP A 146 -5.12 14.68 2.90
N LYS A 147 -5.69 13.53 3.27
CA LYS A 147 -7.14 13.32 3.35
C LYS A 147 -7.84 14.21 4.40
N SER A 148 -7.21 14.44 5.56
CA SER A 148 -7.81 15.23 6.65
C SER A 148 -7.78 16.74 6.42
N ASN A 149 -6.95 17.24 5.49
CA ASN A 149 -6.74 18.67 5.23
C ASN A 149 -6.26 19.50 6.46
N ALA A 150 -5.87 18.85 7.57
CA ALA A 150 -5.51 19.52 8.82
C ALA A 150 -4.31 18.85 9.53
N PRO A 151 -3.15 19.54 9.66
CA PRO A 151 -2.77 20.76 8.96
C PRO A 151 -2.65 20.54 7.44
N VAL A 152 -2.74 21.61 6.66
CA VAL A 152 -2.58 21.54 5.19
C VAL A 152 -1.24 20.90 4.83
N MET A 153 -1.29 19.87 3.99
CA MET A 153 -0.08 19.22 3.48
C MET A 153 0.47 20.00 2.28
N PRO A 154 1.74 20.44 2.31
CA PRO A 154 2.37 21.07 1.16
C PRO A 154 2.61 20.07 0.02
N VAL A 155 2.60 20.55 -1.23
CA VAL A 155 2.81 19.72 -2.44
C VAL A 155 4.16 19.01 -2.36
N GLU A 156 5.19 19.67 -1.83
CA GLU A 156 6.53 19.14 -1.66
C GLU A 156 6.55 17.90 -0.76
N LYS A 157 5.67 17.85 0.25
CA LYS A 157 5.56 16.66 1.11
C LYS A 157 5.02 15.48 0.31
N LEU A 158 3.99 15.67 -0.52
CA LEU A 158 3.47 14.62 -1.40
C LEU A 158 4.50 14.14 -2.43
N VAL A 159 5.34 15.04 -2.94
CA VAL A 159 6.46 14.67 -3.84
C VAL A 159 7.50 13.83 -3.09
N SER A 160 7.90 14.24 -1.88
CA SER A 160 8.85 13.46 -1.08
C SER A 160 8.30 12.09 -0.69
N THR A 161 7.00 11.99 -0.39
CA THR A 161 6.33 10.72 -0.06
C THR A 161 6.25 9.78 -1.26
N GLN A 162 6.08 10.31 -2.48
CA GLN A 162 6.18 9.48 -3.70
C GLN A 162 7.59 8.91 -3.87
N ALA A 163 8.62 9.74 -3.69
CA ALA A 163 10.01 9.28 -3.78
C ALA A 163 10.37 8.25 -2.69
N GLU A 164 9.83 8.43 -1.48
CA GLU A 164 9.96 7.47 -0.38
C GLU A 164 9.30 6.13 -0.73
N ALA A 165 8.05 6.16 -1.24
CA ALA A 165 7.33 4.96 -1.69
C ALA A 165 8.08 4.23 -2.81
N ASP A 166 8.62 4.96 -3.80
CA ASP A 166 9.46 4.38 -4.86
C ASP A 166 10.72 3.71 -4.29
N SER A 167 11.40 4.37 -3.33
CA SER A 167 12.66 3.87 -2.75
C SER A 167 12.51 2.53 -2.03
N ILE A 168 11.35 2.29 -1.43
CA ILE A 168 11.01 1.03 -0.74
C ILE A 168 10.18 0.07 -1.61
N ARG A 169 10.03 0.37 -2.91
CA ARG A 169 9.27 -0.42 -3.89
C ARG A 169 7.78 -0.58 -3.57
N MET A 170 7.21 0.39 -2.86
CA MET A 170 5.78 0.46 -2.59
C MET A 170 5.06 1.20 -3.73
N THR A 171 5.25 0.71 -4.96
CA THR A 171 4.84 1.43 -6.17
C THR A 171 3.32 1.44 -6.39
N GLU A 172 2.60 0.54 -5.75
CA GLU A 172 1.15 0.40 -5.90
C GLU A 172 0.35 1.60 -5.35
N ILE A 173 0.88 2.33 -4.37
CA ILE A 173 0.22 3.54 -3.83
C ILE A 173 0.43 4.80 -4.69
N LEU A 174 1.41 4.78 -5.60
CA LEU A 174 1.81 5.96 -6.36
C LEU A 174 0.69 6.61 -7.18
N PRO A 175 -0.22 5.85 -7.84
CA PRO A 175 -1.33 6.46 -8.55
C PRO A 175 -2.19 7.35 -7.64
N ALA A 176 -2.48 6.89 -6.42
CA ALA A 176 -3.25 7.65 -5.43
C ALA A 176 -2.49 8.90 -4.95
N LEU A 177 -1.18 8.77 -4.66
CA LEU A 177 -0.34 9.92 -4.26
C LEU A 177 -0.21 10.97 -5.37
N LYS A 178 -0.11 10.54 -6.64
CA LYS A 178 -0.08 11.44 -7.80
C LYS A 178 -1.40 12.18 -7.97
N LEU A 179 -2.51 11.48 -7.77
CA LEU A 179 -3.84 12.09 -7.82
C LEU A 179 -4.02 13.10 -6.67
N ALA A 180 -3.59 12.76 -5.46
CA ALA A 180 -3.55 13.65 -4.30
C ALA A 180 -2.69 14.90 -4.55
N GLN A 181 -1.51 14.74 -5.17
CA GLN A 181 -0.66 15.87 -5.55
C GLN A 181 -1.37 16.82 -6.51
N ARG A 182 -2.01 16.28 -7.56
CA ARG A 182 -2.74 17.08 -8.56
C ARG A 182 -3.90 17.83 -7.94
N GLU A 183 -4.67 17.19 -7.06
CA GLU A 183 -5.72 17.86 -6.29
C GLU A 183 -5.14 18.97 -5.42
N ARG A 184 -4.05 18.72 -4.69
CA ARG A 184 -3.44 19.74 -3.82
C ARG A 184 -3.01 20.98 -4.61
N MET A 185 -2.44 20.78 -5.80
CA MET A 185 -2.05 21.86 -6.72
C MET A 185 -3.25 22.63 -7.29
N ALA A 186 -4.46 22.05 -7.26
CA ALA A 186 -5.67 22.75 -7.69
C ALA A 186 -6.22 23.69 -6.61
N TYR A 187 -5.94 23.43 -5.34
CA TYR A 187 -6.44 24.24 -4.20
C TYR A 187 -5.43 25.22 -3.63
N TYR A 188 -4.13 25.07 -3.92
CA TYR A 188 -3.07 25.90 -3.33
C TYR A 188 -2.10 26.41 -4.38
N ASP A 189 -1.68 27.67 -4.22
CA ASP A 189 -0.70 28.33 -5.07
C ASP A 189 0.69 27.71 -4.85
N PRO A 190 1.33 27.17 -5.90
CA PRO A 190 2.61 26.50 -5.77
C PRO A 190 3.78 27.44 -5.44
N GLN A 191 3.62 28.77 -5.59
CA GLN A 191 4.71 29.71 -5.34
C GLN A 191 4.79 30.15 -3.87
N ASN A 192 3.64 30.32 -3.21
CA ASN A 192 3.56 30.90 -1.87
C ASN A 192 2.72 30.07 -0.90
N GLY A 193 2.11 28.97 -1.35
CA GLY A 193 1.30 28.07 -0.51
C GLY A 193 -0.04 28.66 -0.07
N ARG A 194 -0.47 29.82 -0.59
CA ARG A 194 -1.78 30.38 -0.26
C ARG A 194 -2.88 29.44 -0.78
N PRO A 195 -3.99 29.26 -0.04
CA PRO A 195 -5.17 28.66 -0.62
C PRO A 195 -5.73 29.57 -1.71
N PHE A 196 -6.16 28.96 -2.82
CA PHE A 196 -6.96 29.64 -3.82
C PHE A 196 -8.35 29.94 -3.26
N TRP A 197 -8.95 31.06 -3.70
CA TRP A 197 -10.37 31.27 -3.48
C TRP A 197 -11.17 30.17 -4.18
N PRO A 198 -12.35 29.78 -3.68
CA PRO A 198 -13.16 28.72 -4.27
C PRO A 198 -13.34 28.87 -5.79
N TYR A 199 -13.61 30.08 -6.28
CA TYR A 199 -13.81 30.35 -7.70
C TYR A 199 -12.52 30.27 -8.55
N GLU A 200 -11.34 30.46 -7.95
CA GLU A 200 -10.03 30.28 -8.60
C GLU A 200 -9.72 28.79 -8.79
N THR A 201 -10.17 27.93 -7.87
CA THR A 201 -9.97 26.47 -7.89
C THR A 201 -10.70 25.78 -9.05
N VAL A 202 -11.88 26.28 -9.44
CA VAL A 202 -12.75 25.65 -10.46
C VAL A 202 -12.01 25.26 -11.75
N PRO A 203 -11.32 26.18 -12.47
CA PRO A 203 -10.58 25.80 -13.67
C PRO A 203 -9.41 24.85 -13.41
N LEU A 204 -8.82 24.89 -12.20
CA LEU A 204 -7.67 24.06 -11.84
C LEU A 204 -8.07 22.61 -11.52
N LEU A 205 -9.31 22.37 -11.09
CA LEU A 205 -9.83 21.03 -10.83
C LEU A 205 -10.23 20.26 -12.09
N LEU A 206 -10.56 20.94 -13.19
CA LEU A 206 -10.94 20.29 -14.46
C LEU A 206 -9.97 19.17 -14.90
N PRO A 207 -8.63 19.37 -14.93
CA PRO A 207 -7.70 18.29 -15.27
C PRO A 207 -7.65 17.17 -14.22
N VAL A 208 -7.93 17.45 -12.95
CA VAL A 208 -7.97 16.43 -11.89
C VAL A 208 -9.16 15.51 -12.09
N ILE A 209 -10.35 16.09 -12.31
CA ILE A 209 -11.58 15.32 -12.56
C ILE A 209 -11.48 14.57 -13.90
N ALA A 210 -10.87 15.18 -14.93
CA ALA A 210 -10.61 14.49 -16.19
C ALA A 210 -9.72 13.25 -16.02
N GLN A 211 -8.72 13.29 -15.15
CA GLN A 211 -7.89 12.12 -14.86
C GLN A 211 -8.72 11.00 -14.21
N ILE A 212 -9.58 11.33 -13.24
CA ILE A 212 -10.47 10.34 -12.60
C ILE A 212 -11.39 9.69 -13.65
N GLN A 213 -11.95 10.48 -14.57
CA GLN A 213 -12.76 9.96 -15.67
C GLN A 213 -11.96 9.02 -16.58
N SER A 214 -10.72 9.37 -16.91
CA SER A 214 -9.81 8.52 -17.70
C SER A 214 -9.57 7.20 -16.98
N ASP A 215 -9.17 7.26 -15.70
CA ASP A 215 -8.86 6.07 -14.89
C ASP A 215 -10.08 5.13 -14.80
N LEU A 216 -11.28 5.67 -14.57
CA LEU A 216 -12.52 4.91 -14.53
C LEU A 216 -12.98 4.40 -15.90
N THR A 217 -12.52 4.99 -17.01
CA THR A 217 -12.89 4.54 -18.36
C THR A 217 -11.94 3.47 -18.88
N GLU A 218 -10.65 3.64 -18.60
CA GLU A 218 -9.57 2.78 -19.10
C GLU A 218 -9.37 1.51 -18.24
N ASP A 219 -9.62 1.60 -16.93
CA ASP A 219 -9.48 0.46 -16.00
C ASP A 219 -10.86 -0.10 -15.61
N ILE A 220 -11.35 -1.04 -16.42
CA ILE A 220 -12.65 -1.71 -16.20
C ILE A 220 -12.74 -2.43 -14.85
N PRO A 221 -11.71 -3.18 -14.38
CA PRO A 221 -11.70 -3.73 -13.02
C PRO A 221 -11.89 -2.67 -11.92
N LEU A 222 -11.15 -1.54 -12.00
CA LEU A 222 -11.28 -0.42 -11.06
C LEU A 222 -12.68 0.17 -11.12
N GLN A 223 -13.19 0.45 -12.32
CA GLN A 223 -14.54 1.00 -12.53
C GLN A 223 -15.61 0.13 -11.88
N ARG A 224 -15.54 -1.19 -12.11
CA ARG A 224 -16.49 -2.15 -11.57
C ARG A 224 -16.51 -2.15 -10.03
N LEU A 225 -15.33 -2.08 -9.40
CA LEU A 225 -15.22 -2.00 -7.93
C LEU A 225 -15.62 -0.61 -7.40
N TRP A 226 -15.35 0.44 -8.17
CA TRP A 226 -15.74 1.81 -7.83
C TRP A 226 -17.25 2.06 -8.01
N LYS A 227 -17.97 1.30 -8.84
CA LYS A 227 -19.43 1.42 -8.97
C LYS A 227 -20.23 0.44 -8.10
N SER A 228 -19.59 -0.58 -7.51
CA SER A 228 -20.30 -1.60 -6.74
C SER A 228 -21.10 -0.99 -5.57
N GLN A 229 -22.38 -1.34 -5.46
CA GLN A 229 -23.27 -0.95 -4.37
C GLN A 229 -23.99 -2.19 -3.81
N PRO A 230 -23.74 -2.59 -2.54
CA PRO A 230 -22.77 -2.02 -1.62
C PRO A 230 -21.32 -2.19 -2.12
N ARG A 231 -20.40 -1.40 -1.55
CA ARG A 231 -18.97 -1.44 -1.89
C ARG A 231 -18.38 -2.82 -1.59
N ASP A 232 -17.73 -3.45 -2.56
CA ASP A 232 -17.01 -4.72 -2.37
C ASP A 232 -15.65 -4.49 -1.67
N TRP A 233 -15.71 -4.22 -0.37
CA TRP A 233 -14.52 -3.96 0.44
C TRP A 233 -13.61 -5.18 0.56
N GLU A 234 -14.17 -6.40 0.50
CA GLU A 234 -13.40 -7.63 0.58
C GLU A 234 -12.42 -7.72 -0.59
N THR A 235 -12.88 -7.46 -1.82
CA THR A 235 -12.03 -7.43 -3.01
C THR A 235 -11.11 -6.21 -3.04
N ILE A 236 -11.63 -5.03 -2.68
CA ILE A 236 -10.85 -3.78 -2.72
C ILE A 236 -9.64 -3.83 -1.79
N GLN A 237 -9.79 -4.42 -0.60
CA GLN A 237 -8.72 -4.53 0.38
C GLN A 237 -7.64 -5.57 0.01
N GLN A 238 -7.77 -6.30 -1.11
CA GLN A 238 -6.72 -7.21 -1.60
C GLN A 238 -5.65 -6.51 -2.45
N SER A 239 -5.87 -5.26 -2.87
CA SER A 239 -4.91 -4.52 -3.71
C SER A 239 -4.66 -3.12 -3.15
N MET A 240 -3.40 -2.81 -2.86
CA MET A 240 -3.01 -1.49 -2.36
C MET A 240 -3.38 -0.41 -3.38
N ARG A 241 -3.09 -0.68 -4.66
CA ARG A 241 -3.45 0.20 -5.76
C ARG A 241 -4.93 0.52 -5.77
N ILE A 242 -5.79 -0.51 -5.79
CA ILE A 242 -7.24 -0.30 -5.89
C ILE A 242 -7.78 0.40 -4.65
N TYR A 243 -7.36 -0.05 -3.46
CA TYR A 243 -7.80 0.54 -2.19
C TYR A 243 -7.51 2.04 -2.13
N PHE A 244 -6.25 2.44 -2.30
CA PHE A 244 -5.85 3.85 -2.18
C PHE A 244 -6.36 4.70 -3.34
N LEU A 245 -6.45 4.16 -4.54
CA LEU A 245 -6.96 4.92 -5.69
C LEU A 245 -8.46 5.20 -5.55
N ILE A 246 -9.27 4.22 -5.15
CA ILE A 246 -10.70 4.42 -4.87
C ILE A 246 -10.89 5.44 -3.73
N ASP A 247 -10.15 5.30 -2.62
CA ASP A 247 -10.25 6.22 -1.48
C ASP A 247 -9.87 7.66 -1.88
N ALA A 248 -8.83 7.82 -2.71
CA ALA A 248 -8.43 9.14 -3.22
C ALA A 248 -9.48 9.74 -4.16
N MET A 249 -10.03 8.94 -5.08
CA MET A 249 -11.11 9.38 -5.98
C MET A 249 -12.34 9.81 -5.20
N ASP A 250 -12.79 9.01 -4.23
CA ASP A 250 -13.97 9.31 -3.41
C ASP A 250 -13.79 10.62 -2.64
N LYS A 251 -12.59 10.84 -2.05
CA LYS A 251 -12.26 12.12 -1.40
C LYS A 251 -12.35 13.29 -2.39
N ILE A 252 -11.68 13.20 -3.53
CA ILE A 252 -11.56 14.32 -4.48
C ILE A 252 -12.92 14.68 -5.08
N LEU A 253 -13.73 13.67 -5.42
CA LEU A 253 -15.08 13.89 -5.91
C LEU A 253 -15.96 14.55 -4.85
N LYS A 254 -15.81 14.16 -3.58
CA LYS A 254 -16.51 14.83 -2.47
C LYS A 254 -16.08 16.29 -2.36
N ASP A 255 -14.79 16.58 -2.26
CA ASP A 255 -14.27 17.96 -2.14
C ASP A 255 -14.66 18.84 -3.34
N ALA A 256 -14.71 18.27 -4.55
CA ALA A 256 -15.15 18.99 -5.75
C ALA A 256 -16.66 19.28 -5.74
N ASN A 257 -17.49 18.39 -5.19
CA ASN A 257 -18.92 18.64 -4.99
C ASN A 257 -19.14 19.70 -3.90
N ASP A 258 -18.45 19.59 -2.76
CA ASP A 258 -18.52 20.57 -1.67
C ASP A 258 -18.11 21.97 -2.18
N LEU A 259 -17.10 22.05 -3.07
CA LEU A 259 -16.67 23.31 -3.69
C LEU A 259 -17.77 23.98 -4.52
N ILE A 260 -18.49 23.24 -5.36
CA ILE A 260 -19.48 23.84 -6.29
C ILE A 260 -20.76 24.31 -5.57
N GLU A 261 -20.94 23.91 -4.31
CA GLU A 261 -22.02 24.36 -3.41
C GLU A 261 -21.63 25.62 -2.62
N ASP A 262 -20.37 26.05 -2.64
CA ASP A 262 -19.87 27.22 -1.94
C ASP A 262 -20.47 28.54 -2.48
N GLU A 263 -20.86 29.45 -1.58
CA GLU A 263 -21.40 30.78 -1.89
C GLU A 263 -20.44 31.63 -2.75
N GLY A 264 -19.13 31.37 -2.70
CA GLY A 264 -18.11 32.03 -3.51
C GLY A 264 -18.17 31.74 -5.02
N MET A 265 -18.99 30.77 -5.45
CA MET A 265 -19.09 30.33 -6.85
C MET A 265 -19.68 31.37 -7.81
N VAL A 266 -20.33 32.43 -7.30
CA VAL A 266 -20.87 33.53 -8.14
C VAL A 266 -19.77 34.19 -8.97
N LYS A 267 -18.52 34.20 -8.49
CA LYS A 267 -17.36 34.78 -9.18
C LYS A 267 -16.63 33.78 -10.09
N ALA A 268 -17.04 32.52 -10.15
CA ALA A 268 -16.38 31.50 -10.96
C ALA A 268 -16.57 31.78 -12.46
N ASN A 269 -15.57 31.39 -13.26
CA ASN A 269 -15.70 31.42 -14.70
C ASN A 269 -16.89 30.52 -15.12
N PRO A 270 -17.94 31.06 -15.77
CA PRO A 270 -19.17 30.31 -16.03
C PRO A 270 -18.97 29.07 -16.91
N GLN A 271 -18.03 29.14 -17.87
CA GLN A 271 -17.73 28.02 -18.76
C GLN A 271 -16.99 26.91 -18.01
N ALA A 272 -15.99 27.26 -17.20
CA ALA A 272 -15.26 26.30 -16.37
C ALA A 272 -16.18 25.62 -15.34
N LEU A 273 -17.02 26.40 -14.66
CA LEU A 273 -17.98 25.87 -13.69
C LEU A 273 -18.99 24.92 -14.34
N LYS A 274 -19.53 25.30 -15.51
CA LYS A 274 -20.44 24.42 -16.27
C LYS A 274 -19.74 23.11 -16.64
N LYS A 275 -18.50 23.17 -17.11
CA LYS A 275 -17.72 21.99 -17.48
C LYS A 275 -17.45 21.09 -16.29
N LEU A 276 -17.05 21.65 -15.14
CA LEU A 276 -16.81 20.89 -13.91
C LEU A 276 -18.08 20.16 -13.46
N LYS A 277 -19.22 20.87 -13.41
CA LYS A 277 -20.53 20.27 -13.08
C LYS A 277 -20.91 19.13 -14.03
N GLN A 278 -20.65 19.30 -15.33
CA GLN A 278 -20.88 18.24 -16.32
C GLN A 278 -20.00 17.01 -16.08
N GLN A 279 -18.72 17.20 -15.78
CA GLN A 279 -17.81 16.09 -15.50
C GLN A 279 -18.17 15.33 -14.23
N LEU A 280 -18.50 16.06 -13.15
CA LEU A 280 -18.95 15.45 -11.89
C LEU A 280 -20.24 14.67 -12.10
N LYS A 281 -21.21 15.23 -12.86
CA LYS A 281 -22.44 14.51 -13.20
C LYS A 281 -22.18 13.22 -13.97
N LEU A 282 -21.28 13.23 -14.97
CA LEU A 282 -20.95 12.02 -15.72
C LEU A 282 -20.36 10.91 -14.85
N ILE A 283 -19.54 11.29 -13.85
CA ILE A 283 -18.97 10.34 -12.88
C ILE A 283 -20.08 9.79 -11.95
N GLU A 284 -20.99 10.65 -11.51
CA GLU A 284 -22.12 10.24 -10.68
C GLU A 284 -23.09 9.31 -11.44
N ASP A 285 -23.40 9.63 -12.71
CA ASP A 285 -24.22 8.79 -13.57
C ASP A 285 -23.57 7.40 -13.78
N LEU A 286 -22.23 7.35 -13.92
CA LEU A 286 -21.47 6.10 -13.99
C LEU A 286 -21.59 5.27 -12.70
N ARG A 287 -21.67 5.92 -11.54
CA ARG A 287 -21.81 5.25 -10.24
C ARG A 287 -23.19 4.61 -10.07
N GLN A 288 -24.20 5.15 -10.73
CA GLN A 288 -25.60 4.71 -10.65
C GLN A 288 -25.96 3.64 -11.70
N SER A 289 -25.10 3.42 -12.71
CA SER A 289 -25.26 2.43 -13.79
C SER A 289 -24.62 1.06 -13.52
#